data_AF-A0A760ZNY2-F1
#
_entry.id   AF-A0A760ZNY2-F1
#
_cell.length_a   1.000
_cell.length_b   1.000
_cell.length_c   1.000
_cell.angle_alpha   90.00
_cell.angle_beta   90.00
_cell.angle_gamma   90.00
#
_symmetry.space_group_name_H-M   'P 1'
#
loop_
_entity.id
_entity.type
_entity.pdbx_description
1 polymer ?
#
loop_
_entity_poly.entity_id
_entity_poly.type
_entity_poly.pdbx_seq_one_letter_code
_entity_poly.pdbx_strand_id
1 'polypeptide(L)' 'MDPGGTETIRQRIDSFAAARATTARTLKAADRKELIIKASQRRSAEFCKSMDTVAQHPGVSRATAYLYVRQPD' A
#
# COMPACT_ATOMS: atom_id res chain seq x y z
N MET A 1 -1.18 -18.25 6.67
CA MET A 1 -0.72 -17.03 5.97
C MET A 1 0.78 -17.14 5.89
N ASP A 2 1.34 -17.12 4.69
CA ASP A 2 2.80 -17.20 4.51
C ASP A 2 3.41 -15.90 5.06
N PRO A 3 4.17 -15.93 6.16
CA PRO A 3 4.59 -14.72 6.86
C PRO A 3 5.58 -13.86 6.06
N GLY A 4 6.20 -14.42 5.01
CA GLY A 4 7.20 -13.72 4.20
C GLY A 4 6.62 -12.58 3.35
N GLY A 5 5.45 -12.78 2.73
CA GLY A 5 4.88 -11.80 1.81
C GLY A 5 4.33 -10.56 2.52
N THR A 6 3.66 -10.74 3.67
CA THR A 6 3.05 -9.64 4.43
C THR A 6 4.10 -8.71 5.05
N GLU A 7 5.16 -9.28 5.64
CA GLU A 7 6.24 -8.48 6.24
C GLU A 7 7.03 -7.72 5.17
N THR A 8 7.31 -8.38 4.04
CA THR A 8 7.96 -7.76 2.88
C THR A 8 7.17 -6.55 2.37
N ILE A 9 5.84 -6.65 2.36
CA ILE A 9 4.98 -5.54 1.95
C ILE A 9 5.02 -4.38 2.95
N ARG A 10 4.99 -4.66 4.26
CA ARG A 10 5.12 -3.62 5.30
C ARG A 10 6.44 -2.86 5.17
N GLN A 11 7.55 -3.58 5.05
CA GLN A 11 8.87 -2.96 4.86
C GLN A 11 8.95 -2.07 3.62
N ARG A 12 8.27 -2.45 2.53
CA ARG A 12 8.21 -1.64 1.30
C ARG A 12 7.39 -0.38 1.47
N ILE A 13 6.27 -0.46 2.19
CA ILE A 13 5.45 0.71 2.52
C ILE A 13 6.25 1.67 3.40
N ASP A 14 6.96 1.14 4.40
CA ASP A 14 7.81 1.91 5.28
C ASP A 14 8.97 2.57 4.50
N SER A 15 9.64 1.83 3.62
CA SER A 15 10.69 2.36 2.73
C SER A 15 10.17 3.49 1.82
N PHE A 16 8.94 3.36 1.31
CA PHE A 16 8.31 4.42 0.50
C PHE A 16 8.01 5.66 1.33
N ALA A 17 7.55 5.49 2.57
CA ALA A 17 7.31 6.60 3.49
C ALA A 17 8.64 7.28 3.89
N ALA A 18 9.67 6.49 4.22
CA ALA A 18 11.01 6.97 4.54
C ALA A 18 11.61 7.80 3.39
N ALA A 19 11.43 7.37 2.15
CA ALA A 19 11.84 8.13 0.96
C ALA A 19 11.16 9.50 0.84
N ARG A 20 10.01 9.70 1.49
CA ARG A 20 9.27 10.96 1.56
C ARG A 20 9.43 11.68 2.90
N ALA A 21 10.41 11.27 3.72
CA ALA A 21 10.63 11.79 5.07
C ALA A 21 9.37 11.79 5.95
N THR A 22 8.53 10.76 5.78
CA THR A 22 7.27 10.59 6.52
C THR A 22 7.14 9.15 6.98
N THR A 23 6.11 8.84 7.75
CA THR A 23 5.77 7.48 8.18
C THR A 23 4.53 6.98 7.44
N ALA A 24 4.35 5.67 7.35
CA ALA A 24 3.19 5.08 6.67
C ALA A 24 1.85 5.67 7.15
N ARG A 25 1.72 5.97 8.45
CA ARG A 25 0.51 6.58 9.03
C ARG A 25 0.36 8.06 8.73
N THR A 26 1.46 8.79 8.56
CA THR A 26 1.47 10.23 8.28
C THR A 26 1.54 10.58 6.79
N LEU A 27 1.51 9.57 5.90
CA LEU A 27 1.36 9.77 4.45
C LEU A 27 0.10 10.59 4.15
N LYS A 28 0.20 11.59 3.27
CA LYS A 28 -0.97 12.35 2.82
C LYS A 28 -1.81 11.47 1.89
N ALA A 29 -3.07 11.85 1.68
CA ALA A 29 -3.99 11.09 0.84
C ALA A 29 -3.44 10.84 -0.58
N ALA A 30 -2.74 11.82 -1.17
CA ALA A 30 -2.09 11.69 -2.47
C ALA A 30 -0.98 10.62 -2.46
N ASP A 31 -0.11 10.63 -1.45
CA ASP A 31 0.96 9.63 -1.31
C ASP A 31 0.41 8.22 -1.08
N ARG A 32 -0.67 8.09 -0.29
CA ARG A 32 -1.38 6.81 -0.07
C ARG A 32 -1.94 6.26 -1.37
N LYS A 33 -2.55 7.13 -2.18
CA LYS A 33 -3.07 6.77 -3.51
C LYS A 33 -1.93 6.28 -4.41
N GLU A 34 -0.83 7.03 -4.52
CA GLU A 34 0.32 6.63 -5.36
C GLU A 34 0.92 5.29 -4.91
N LEU A 35 1.12 5.10 -3.59
CA LEU A 35 1.62 3.85 -3.02
C LEU A 35 0.73 2.66 -3.42
N ILE A 36 -0.59 2.80 -3.26
CA ILE A 36 -1.57 1.75 -3.55
C ILE A 36 -1.61 1.45 -5.06
N ILE A 37 -1.57 2.47 -5.92
CA ILE A 37 -1.52 2.29 -7.38
C ILE A 37 -0.22 1.61 -7.80
N LYS A 38 0.95 2.06 -7.32
CA LYS A 38 2.24 1.42 -7.60
C LYS A 38 2.31 -0.02 -7.12
N ALA A 39 1.73 -0.29 -5.95
CA ALA A 39 1.65 -1.64 -5.41
C ALA A 39 0.73 -2.53 -6.26
N SER A 40 -0.37 -1.99 -6.79
CA SER A 40 -1.30 -2.71 -7.67
C SER A 40 -0.75 -2.94 -9.08
N GLN A 41 0.08 -2.03 -9.61
CA GLN A 41 0.66 -2.13 -10.95
C GLN A 41 1.73 -3.22 -11.06
N ARG A 42 2.39 -3.56 -9.95
CA ARG A 42 3.28 -4.71 -9.90
C ARG A 42 2.41 -5.96 -9.91
N ARG A 43 2.32 -6.66 -11.05
CA ARG A 43 1.67 -7.98 -11.18
C ARG A 43 2.27 -8.93 -10.14
N SER A 44 1.63 -9.03 -8.98
CA SER A 44 2.03 -9.95 -7.93
C SER A 44 0.77 -10.44 -7.23
N ALA A 45 0.56 -11.75 -7.25
CA ALA A 45 -0.48 -12.41 -6.46
C ALA A 45 -0.42 -12.00 -4.97
N GLU A 46 0.76 -11.57 -4.51
CA GLU A 46 1.01 -11.01 -3.19
C GLU A 46 0.25 -9.72 -2.90
N PHE A 47 0.00 -8.86 -3.91
CA PHE A 47 -0.78 -7.64 -3.72
C PHE A 47 -2.23 -7.98 -3.38
N CYS A 48 -2.90 -8.83 -4.17
CA CYS A 48 -4.27 -9.27 -3.85
C CYS A 48 -4.33 -10.05 -2.53
N LYS A 49 -3.33 -10.91 -2.24
CA LYS A 49 -3.26 -11.67 -0.98
C LYS A 49 -3.06 -10.77 0.25
N SER A 50 -2.42 -9.62 0.08
CA SER A 50 -2.04 -8.73 1.19
C SER A 50 -2.62 -7.33 1.05
N MET A 51 -3.64 -7.13 0.21
CA MET A 51 -4.23 -5.81 -0.06
C MET A 51 -4.82 -5.20 1.20
N ASP A 52 -5.31 -6.06 2.09
CA ASP A 52 -5.74 -5.67 3.43
C ASP A 52 -4.59 -5.04 4.22
N THR A 53 -3.42 -5.68 4.27
CA THR A 53 -2.23 -5.10 4.92
C THR A 53 -1.75 -3.82 4.24
N VAL A 54 -1.76 -3.76 2.91
CA VAL A 54 -1.38 -2.54 2.16
C VAL A 54 -2.31 -1.37 2.47
N ALA A 55 -3.61 -1.64 2.66
CA ALA A 55 -4.58 -0.61 3.01
C ALA A 55 -4.49 -0.23 4.50
N GLN A 56 -4.50 -1.22 5.39
CA GLN A 56 -4.54 -1.01 6.83
C GLN A 56 -3.26 -0.38 7.39
N HIS A 57 -2.10 -0.72 6.84
CA HIS A 57 -0.81 -0.24 7.37
C HIS A 57 -0.64 1.30 7.29
N PRO A 58 -0.98 1.96 6.16
CA PRO A 58 -1.09 3.42 6.07
C PRO A 58 -2.43 3.99 6.58
N GLY A 59 -3.33 3.15 7.11
CA GLY A 59 -4.59 3.58 7.73
C GLY A 59 -5.72 3.89 6.73
N VAL A 60 -5.76 3.22 5.58
CA VAL A 60 -6.85 3.32 4.60
C VAL A 60 -7.73 2.08 4.61
N SER A 61 -9.02 2.25 4.32
CA SER A 61 -9.94 1.12 4.18
C SER A 61 -9.72 0.36 2.87
N ARG A 62 -10.02 -0.93 2.84
CA ARG A 62 -9.96 -1.76 1.62
C ARG A 62 -10.77 -1.18 0.47
N ALA A 63 -11.96 -0.63 0.76
CA ALA A 63 -12.80 0.05 -0.23
C ALA A 63 -12.08 1.25 -0.86
N THR A 64 -11.44 2.08 -0.04
CA THR A 64 -10.65 3.24 -0.50
C THR A 64 -9.45 2.80 -1.34
N ALA A 65 -8.76 1.72 -0.97
CA ALA A 65 -7.67 1.17 -1.76
C ALA A 65 -8.15 0.71 -3.15
N TYR A 66 -9.30 0.03 -3.23
CA TYR A 66 -9.91 -0.33 -4.52
C TYR A 66 -10.32 0.90 -5.34
N LEU A 67 -10.84 1.96 -4.70
CA LEU A 67 -11.17 3.21 -5.38
C LEU A 67 -9.94 3.86 -6.01
N TYR A 68 -8.80 3.86 -5.32
CA TYR A 68 -7.53 4.38 -5.85
C TYR A 68 -7.03 3.62 -7.08
N VAL A 69 -7.18 2.30 -7.09
CA VAL A 69 -6.82 1.46 -8.24
C VAL A 69 -7.79 1.65 -9.40
N ARG A 70 -9.09 1.85 -9.11
CA ARG A 70 -10.14 2.01 -10.14
C ARG A 70 -10.09 3.38 -10.83
N GLN A 71 -9.60 4.42 -10.15
CA GLN A 71 -9.43 5.76 -10.72
C GLN A 71 -7.97 6.21 -10.60
N PRO A 72 -7.08 5.66 -11.46
CA PRO A 72 -5.82 6.34 -11.71
C PRO A 72 -6.19 7.69 -12.33
N ASP A 73 -5.78 8.77 -11.66
CA ASP A 73 -5.92 10.12 -12.23
C ASP A 73 -4.89 10.25 -13.37
#